data_AF-A0A660E4U4-F1
#
_entry.id   AF-A0A660E4U4-F1
#
_cell.length_a   1.000
_cell.length_b   1.000
_cell.length_c   1.000
_cell.angle_alpha   90.00
_cell.angle_beta   90.00
_cell.angle_gamma   90.00
#
_symmetry.space_group_name_H-M   'P 1'
#
loop_
_entity.id
_entity.type
_entity.pdbx_description
1 polymer ?
#
loop_
_entity_poly.entity_id
_entity_poly.type
_entity_poly.pdbx_seq_one_letter_code
_entity_poly.pdbx_strand_id
1 'polypeptide(L)'
;MKNLRGMLGVMVLLALGLAGCQTVANDSLNNNQDQTVQSATPSLTAVSKVRKTDYLGRWVSTTQGAALYLTSNQKAAWFQKNHTTVKGHVTLKLGDNGQATLTHAKFGTIKVTLQDATTMTLTRGKTTFKLTKDTGWSPKHGKIPTSTKTALNGTSLATPTPLKKPNYQ
;
A
#
# COMPACT_ATOMS: atom_id res chain seq x y z
N MET A 1 -54.82 -5.08 -22.96
CA MET A 1 -56.14 -5.64 -22.61
C MET A 1 -55.90 -7.09 -22.18
N LYS A 2 -56.06 -7.42 -20.88
CA LYS A 2 -57.08 -8.35 -20.34
C LYS A 2 -56.93 -9.78 -20.92
N ASN A 3 -56.51 -10.82 -20.17
CA ASN A 3 -57.17 -11.34 -18.96
C ASN A 3 -56.29 -12.21 -18.05
N LEU A 4 -56.62 -12.12 -16.77
CA LEU A 4 -56.22 -12.88 -15.58
C LEU A 4 -57.06 -14.18 -15.47
N ARG A 5 -56.51 -15.28 -14.91
CA ARG A 5 -57.13 -16.08 -13.80
C ARG A 5 -56.49 -17.47 -13.56
N GLY A 6 -56.23 -17.74 -12.26
CA GLY A 6 -56.27 -19.06 -11.60
C GLY A 6 -54.95 -19.82 -11.53
N MET A 7 -54.55 -20.51 -10.45
CA MET A 7 -55.20 -20.80 -9.17
C MET A 7 -54.12 -21.32 -8.20
N LEU A 8 -54.34 -21.12 -6.89
CA LEU A 8 -53.54 -21.67 -5.79
C LEU A 8 -53.35 -23.20 -5.87
N GLY A 9 -52.21 -23.68 -5.38
CA GLY A 9 -51.98 -25.09 -5.08
C GLY A 9 -50.73 -25.30 -4.23
N VAL A 10 -50.90 -25.23 -2.90
CA VAL A 10 -49.90 -25.64 -1.89
C VAL A 10 -49.65 -27.14 -2.02
N MET A 11 -48.39 -27.59 -2.11
CA MET A 11 -48.03 -28.90 -1.57
C MET A 11 -46.55 -28.95 -1.16
N VAL A 12 -46.38 -28.99 0.16
CA VAL A 12 -45.17 -29.41 0.88
C VAL A 12 -44.96 -30.90 0.62
N LEU A 13 -43.76 -31.31 0.23
CA LEU A 13 -43.30 -32.69 0.43
C LEU A 13 -41.83 -32.67 0.88
N LEU A 14 -41.66 -32.74 2.20
CA LEU A 14 -40.47 -33.30 2.85
C LEU A 14 -40.30 -34.74 2.34
N ALA A 15 -39.15 -35.05 1.76
CA ALA A 15 -38.69 -36.42 1.64
C ALA A 15 -37.38 -36.58 2.41
N LEU A 16 -37.52 -37.08 3.63
CA LEU A 16 -36.48 -37.74 4.40
C LEU A 16 -36.04 -38.98 3.63
N GLY A 17 -34.78 -39.00 3.20
CA GLY A 17 -34.11 -40.19 2.66
C GLY A 17 -32.99 -40.64 3.59
N LEU A 18 -33.35 -41.17 4.77
CA LEU A 18 -32.48 -42.04 5.57
C LEU A 18 -32.74 -43.47 5.13
N ALA A 19 -31.91 -44.03 4.25
CA ALA A 19 -31.72 -45.47 4.11
C ALA A 19 -30.55 -45.75 3.17
N GLY A 20 -29.46 -46.23 3.75
CA GLY A 20 -28.28 -46.69 3.03
C GLY A 20 -27.23 -47.31 3.94
N CYS A 21 -27.63 -48.02 5.01
CA CYS A 21 -26.85 -49.16 5.50
C CYS A 21 -27.16 -50.30 4.51
N GLN A 22 -26.21 -51.05 3.96
CA GLN A 22 -25.40 -52.09 4.59
C GLN A 22 -24.63 -52.79 3.43
N THR A 23 -23.45 -53.42 3.52
CA THR A 23 -22.76 -54.12 4.61
C THR A 23 -21.41 -54.68 4.11
N VAL A 24 -20.40 -54.74 5.01
CA VAL A 24 -19.28 -55.72 5.23
C VAL A 24 -18.50 -56.34 4.05
N ALA A 25 -17.21 -56.70 4.13
CA ALA A 25 -16.07 -56.51 5.03
C ALA A 25 -14.86 -57.23 4.37
N ASN A 26 -13.63 -56.76 4.55
CA ASN A 26 -12.52 -57.62 5.00
C ASN A 26 -11.23 -56.83 5.25
N ASP A 27 -10.77 -56.96 6.50
CA ASP A 27 -9.41 -56.89 7.04
C ASP A 27 -8.32 -56.08 6.31
N SER A 28 -7.90 -54.99 6.94
CA SER A 28 -6.56 -54.92 7.54
C SER A 28 -6.37 -53.62 8.34
N LEU A 29 -5.75 -53.78 9.51
CA LEU A 29 -5.36 -52.72 10.42
C LEU A 29 -4.44 -51.69 9.74
N ASN A 30 -4.62 -50.41 10.10
CA ASN A 30 -3.62 -49.52 10.71
C ASN A 30 -3.68 -48.06 10.22
N ASN A 31 -3.74 -47.15 11.21
CA ASN A 31 -3.40 -45.71 11.19
C ASN A 31 -4.31 -44.67 10.50
N ASN A 32 -5.01 -43.93 11.37
CA ASN A 32 -5.28 -42.49 11.34
C ASN A 32 -5.34 -41.82 9.95
N GLN A 33 -6.54 -41.72 9.40
CA GLN A 33 -6.86 -40.65 8.47
C GLN A 33 -7.62 -39.55 9.21
N ASP A 34 -6.84 -38.63 9.77
CA ASP A 34 -7.32 -37.31 10.20
C ASP A 34 -7.92 -36.60 8.98
N GLN A 35 -9.23 -36.41 9.02
CA GLN A 35 -9.96 -35.67 8.00
C GLN A 35 -9.53 -34.19 8.11
N THR A 36 -8.68 -33.74 7.19
CA THR A 36 -8.20 -32.35 7.15
C THR A 36 -9.37 -31.43 6.81
N VAL A 37 -9.95 -30.80 7.83
CA VAL A 37 -10.85 -29.65 7.65
C VAL A 37 -9.98 -28.51 7.14
N GLN A 38 -10.10 -28.21 5.85
CA GLN A 38 -9.41 -27.10 5.24
C GLN A 38 -10.03 -25.80 5.74
N SER A 39 -9.46 -25.24 6.81
CA SER A 39 -9.79 -23.92 7.31
C SER A 39 -9.63 -22.91 6.17
N ALA A 40 -10.73 -22.26 5.78
CA ALA A 40 -10.68 -21.11 4.89
C ALA A 40 -9.76 -20.06 5.52
N THR A 41 -8.66 -19.74 4.83
CA THR A 41 -7.71 -18.73 5.27
C THR A 41 -8.45 -17.41 5.44
N PRO A 42 -8.50 -16.81 6.65
CA PRO A 42 -9.10 -15.50 6.81
C PRO A 42 -8.30 -14.52 5.97
N SER A 43 -8.95 -13.89 4.99
CA SER A 43 -8.36 -12.79 4.22
C SER A 43 -8.16 -11.61 5.17
N LEU A 44 -6.99 -11.53 5.79
CA LEU A 44 -6.56 -10.37 6.56
C LEU A 44 -6.38 -9.20 5.60
N THR A 45 -7.45 -8.41 5.40
CA THR A 45 -7.32 -7.07 4.83
C THR A 45 -6.70 -6.19 5.90
N ALA A 46 -5.38 -6.32 6.10
CA ALA A 46 -4.63 -5.43 6.98
C ALA A 46 -4.62 -4.03 6.34
N VAL A 47 -5.61 -3.20 6.66
CA VAL A 47 -5.63 -1.78 6.30
C VAL A 47 -4.59 -1.09 7.17
N SER A 48 -3.32 -1.15 6.77
CA SER A 48 -2.28 -0.37 7.42
C SER A 48 -2.58 1.11 7.21
N LYS A 49 -3.01 1.80 8.28
CA LYS A 49 -3.34 3.23 8.20
C LYS A 49 -2.06 4.03 7.97
N VAL A 50 -1.95 4.64 6.80
CA VAL A 50 -0.84 5.51 6.41
C VAL A 50 -0.76 6.72 7.33
N ARG A 51 0.46 7.06 7.76
CA ARG A 51 0.79 8.17 8.64
C ARG A 51 1.62 9.22 7.91
N LYS A 52 1.66 10.46 8.43
CA LYS A 52 2.52 11.53 7.89
C LYS A 52 4.00 11.14 7.86
N THR A 53 4.44 10.34 8.83
CA THR A 53 5.81 9.84 8.96
C THR A 53 6.24 8.98 7.79
N ASP A 54 5.30 8.31 7.11
CA ASP A 54 5.62 7.37 6.02
C ASP A 54 6.11 8.12 4.78
N TYR A 55 5.66 9.36 4.59
CA TYR A 55 6.11 10.28 3.53
C TYR A 55 7.47 10.92 3.83
N LEU A 56 7.94 10.90 5.08
CA LEU A 56 9.23 11.51 5.43
C LEU A 56 10.37 10.69 4.85
N GLY A 57 11.42 11.37 4.39
CA GLY A 57 12.56 10.72 3.74
C GLY A 57 13.13 11.53 2.60
N ARG A 58 14.18 10.98 2.01
CA ARG A 58 14.66 11.38 0.69
C ARG A 58 14.03 10.44 -0.33
N TRP A 59 13.46 11.02 -1.37
CA TRP A 59 12.74 10.36 -2.44
C TRP A 59 13.36 10.79 -3.76
N VAL A 60 13.76 9.84 -4.60
CA VAL A 60 14.57 10.12 -5.79
C VAL A 60 13.90 9.53 -7.03
N SER A 61 13.77 10.33 -8.08
CA SER A 61 13.51 9.85 -9.44
C SER A 61 14.82 9.90 -10.21
N THR A 62 15.45 8.75 -10.42
CA THR A 62 16.70 8.65 -11.19
C THR A 62 16.45 8.95 -12.66
N THR A 63 15.36 8.43 -13.23
CA THR A 63 14.99 8.59 -14.64
C THR A 63 14.67 10.04 -15.01
N GLN A 64 14.02 10.78 -14.12
CA GLN A 64 13.63 12.17 -14.37
C GLN A 64 14.58 13.18 -13.72
N GLY A 65 15.65 12.70 -13.06
CA GLY A 65 16.66 13.56 -12.42
C GLY A 65 16.06 14.49 -11.37
N ALA A 66 15.26 13.96 -10.44
CA ALA A 66 14.60 14.73 -9.39
C ALA A 66 14.78 14.09 -8.01
N ALA A 67 14.81 14.91 -6.96
CA ALA A 67 14.84 14.45 -5.58
C ALA A 67 14.01 15.36 -4.66
N LEU A 68 13.16 14.74 -3.85
CA LEU A 68 12.40 15.37 -2.78
C LEU A 68 12.98 14.94 -1.43
N TYR A 69 13.28 15.91 -0.58
CA TYR A 69 13.63 15.70 0.82
C TYR A 69 12.48 16.18 1.68
N LEU A 70 12.00 15.35 2.60
CA LEU A 70 10.98 15.67 3.59
C LEU A 70 11.50 15.33 4.99
N THR A 71 11.63 16.35 5.84
CA THR A 71 12.18 16.22 7.20
C THR A 71 11.07 16.15 8.25
N SER A 72 11.42 15.68 9.44
CA SER A 72 10.49 15.64 10.58
C SER A 72 10.07 17.02 11.10
N ASN A 73 10.86 18.07 10.84
CA ASN A 73 10.56 19.45 11.23
C ASN A 73 9.79 20.24 10.16
N GLN A 74 9.03 19.54 9.30
CA GLN A 74 8.18 20.14 8.28
C GLN A 74 8.95 21.03 7.30
N LYS A 75 10.17 20.65 6.95
CA LYS A 75 10.94 21.27 5.87
C LYS A 75 10.97 20.34 4.67
N ALA A 76 10.93 20.94 3.49
CA ALA A 76 11.15 20.23 2.24
C ALA A 76 12.25 20.89 1.41
N ALA A 77 12.86 20.08 0.56
CA ALA A 77 13.68 20.56 -0.55
C ALA A 77 13.40 19.72 -1.79
N TRP A 78 13.11 20.39 -2.91
CA TRP A 78 12.97 19.77 -4.21
C TRP A 78 14.14 20.18 -5.10
N PHE A 79 14.82 19.17 -5.60
CA PHE A 79 15.90 19.29 -6.56
C PHE A 79 15.43 18.67 -7.87
N GLN A 80 15.73 19.33 -8.98
CA GLN A 80 15.47 18.80 -10.30
C GLN A 80 16.58 19.27 -11.23
N LYS A 81 17.06 18.38 -12.10
CA LYS A 81 18.11 18.69 -13.07
C LYS A 81 17.69 19.90 -13.91
N ASN A 82 18.61 20.86 -14.07
CA ASN A 82 18.40 22.10 -14.85
C ASN A 82 17.29 23.03 -14.33
N HIS A 83 16.87 22.88 -13.06
CA HIS A 83 15.91 23.78 -12.44
C HIS A 83 16.41 24.34 -11.11
N THR A 84 15.90 25.51 -10.75
CA THR A 84 16.16 26.13 -9.45
C THR A 84 15.67 25.24 -8.32
N THR A 85 16.55 25.00 -7.35
CA THR A 85 16.19 24.30 -6.13
C THR A 85 15.26 25.17 -5.30
N VAL A 86 14.25 24.57 -4.70
CA VAL A 86 13.36 25.28 -3.79
C VAL A 86 13.30 24.52 -2.49
N LYS A 87 13.39 25.28 -1.41
CA LYS A 87 13.44 24.78 -0.04
C LYS A 87 12.57 25.67 0.83
N GLY A 88 12.07 25.11 1.92
CA GLY A 88 11.33 25.87 2.91
C GLY A 88 10.40 24.99 3.73
N HIS A 89 9.57 25.64 4.53
CA HIS A 89 8.57 24.97 5.34
C HIS A 89 7.40 24.48 4.47
N VAL A 90 6.88 23.32 4.84
CA VAL A 90 5.77 22.66 4.14
C VAL A 90 4.70 22.23 5.10
N THR A 91 3.46 22.21 4.62
CA THR A 91 2.37 21.53 5.30
C THR A 91 2.07 20.23 4.58
N LEU A 92 2.04 19.11 5.32
CA LEU A 92 1.60 17.81 4.81
C LEU A 92 0.23 17.47 5.41
N LYS A 93 -0.78 17.35 4.55
CA LYS A 93 -2.14 16.93 4.90
C LYS A 93 -2.42 15.56 4.28
N LEU A 94 -2.81 14.60 5.13
CA LEU A 94 -3.20 13.27 4.67
C LEU A 94 -4.57 13.34 3.98
N GLY A 95 -4.72 12.55 2.92
CA GLY A 95 -6.00 12.19 2.33
C GLY A 95 -6.18 10.67 2.41
N ASP A 96 -7.14 10.17 1.65
CA ASP A 96 -7.47 8.74 1.63
C ASP A 96 -6.54 7.94 0.72
N ASN A 97 -6.52 6.62 0.92
CA ASN A 97 -5.84 5.65 0.04
C ASN A 97 -4.36 5.97 -0.21
N GLY A 98 -3.63 6.32 0.86
CA GLY A 98 -2.19 6.63 0.75
C GLY A 98 -1.89 7.91 -0.02
N GLN A 99 -2.86 8.82 -0.14
CA GLN A 99 -2.64 10.15 -0.72
C GLN A 99 -2.32 11.17 0.38
N ALA A 100 -1.53 12.17 0.02
CA ALA A 100 -1.35 13.38 0.80
C ALA A 100 -1.12 14.58 -0.11
N THR A 101 -1.37 15.77 0.42
CA THR A 101 -1.05 17.04 -0.24
C THR A 101 0.08 17.73 0.51
N LEU A 102 1.12 18.10 -0.23
CA LEU A 102 2.25 18.89 0.24
C LEU A 102 2.09 20.33 -0.26
N THR A 103 1.94 21.28 0.67
CA THR A 103 1.81 22.70 0.32
C THR A 103 3.07 23.46 0.73
N HIS A 104 3.62 24.23 -0.21
CA HIS A 104 4.80 25.08 -0.03
C HIS A 104 4.58 26.43 -0.71
N ALA A 105 4.98 27.53 -0.07
CA ALA A 105 4.73 28.89 -0.57
C ALA A 105 5.22 29.13 -2.02
N LYS A 106 6.40 28.60 -2.38
CA LYS A 106 6.98 28.77 -3.73
C LYS A 106 6.57 27.71 -4.76
N PHE A 107 6.05 26.56 -4.32
CA PHE A 107 5.70 25.46 -5.25
C PHE A 107 4.20 25.23 -5.40
N GLY A 108 3.39 25.92 -4.60
CA GLY A 108 1.98 25.65 -4.49
C GLY A 108 1.73 24.30 -3.81
N THR A 109 0.63 23.68 -4.20
CA THR A 109 0.18 22.39 -3.67
C THR A 109 0.54 21.28 -4.64
N ILE A 110 1.22 20.26 -4.11
CA ILE A 110 1.64 19.07 -4.83
C ILE A 110 0.91 17.87 -4.24
N LYS A 111 0.45 16.95 -5.08
CA LYS A 111 -0.11 15.68 -4.62
C LYS A 111 1.00 14.63 -4.53
N VAL A 112 1.05 13.91 -3.42
CA VAL A 112 1.93 12.75 -3.25
C VAL A 112 1.06 11.53 -2.93
N THR A 113 1.37 10.39 -3.55
CA THR A 113 0.66 9.14 -3.29
C THR A 113 1.70 8.06 -3.00
N LEU A 114 1.62 7.45 -1.82
CA LEU A 114 2.42 6.28 -1.49
C LEU A 114 1.79 5.05 -2.16
N GLN A 115 2.58 4.35 -2.96
CA GLN A 115 2.21 3.02 -3.45
C GLN A 115 2.57 1.94 -2.43
N ASP A 116 3.71 2.12 -1.77
CA ASP A 116 4.21 1.26 -0.71
C ASP A 116 5.22 2.05 0.17
N ALA A 117 5.98 1.35 1.02
CA ALA A 117 6.95 1.98 1.94
C ALA A 117 8.15 2.65 1.25
N THR A 118 8.43 2.30 -0.01
CA THR A 118 9.64 2.66 -0.74
C THR A 118 9.34 3.33 -2.07
N THR A 119 8.08 3.34 -2.52
CA THR A 119 7.62 3.92 -3.78
C THR A 119 6.55 4.98 -3.52
N MET A 120 6.78 6.17 -4.09
CA MET A 120 5.86 7.29 -4.06
C MET A 120 5.73 7.90 -5.45
N THR A 121 4.53 8.34 -5.81
CA THR A 121 4.32 9.25 -6.94
C THR A 121 4.13 10.66 -6.44
N LEU A 122 4.75 11.61 -7.13
CA LEU A 122 4.56 13.04 -6.91
C LEU A 122 3.96 13.64 -8.16
N THR A 123 2.80 14.27 -8.05
CA THR A 123 2.12 14.93 -9.17
C THR A 123 2.13 16.45 -8.95
N ARG A 124 2.72 17.16 -9.90
CA ARG A 124 2.79 18.63 -9.93
C ARG A 124 2.27 19.12 -11.27
N GLY A 125 1.10 19.77 -11.26
CA GLY A 125 0.42 20.15 -12.50
C GLY A 125 0.13 18.91 -13.35
N LYS A 126 0.63 18.90 -14.59
CA LYS A 126 0.50 17.76 -15.52
C LYS A 126 1.66 16.76 -15.44
N THR A 127 2.67 17.02 -14.61
CA THR A 127 3.87 16.18 -14.52
C THR A 127 3.78 15.25 -13.32
N THR A 128 4.06 13.96 -13.55
CA THR A 128 4.11 12.94 -12.51
C THR A 128 5.52 12.37 -12.41
N PHE A 129 6.04 12.30 -11.19
CA PHE A 129 7.32 11.72 -10.86
C PHE A 129 7.13 10.43 -10.09
N LYS A 130 7.76 9.34 -10.56
CA LYS A 130 7.91 8.13 -9.75
C LYS A 130 9.20 8.26 -8.94
N LEU A 131 9.07 8.16 -7.63
CA LEU A 131 10.14 8.37 -6.67
C LEU A 131 10.36 7.11 -5.85
N THR A 132 11.62 6.77 -5.64
CA THR A 132 12.06 5.68 -4.76
C THR A 132 12.67 6.27 -3.49
N LYS A 133 12.34 5.69 -2.35
CA LYS A 133 12.87 6.10 -1.04
C LYS A 133 14.33 5.70 -0.91
N ASP A 134 15.16 6.64 -0.47
CA ASP A 134 16.50 6.36 0.04
C ASP A 134 16.40 5.98 1.51
N THR A 135 16.66 4.71 1.84
CA THR A 135 16.63 4.24 3.23
C THR A 135 17.89 4.58 4.03
N GLY A 136 18.96 5.05 3.37
CA GLY A 136 20.19 5.50 4.02
C GLY A 136 20.11 6.93 4.55
N TRP A 137 19.07 7.68 4.19
CA TRP A 137 18.90 9.07 4.60
C TRP A 137 17.87 9.22 5.73
N SER A 138 18.26 9.90 6.81
CA SER A 138 17.41 10.11 8.00
C SER A 138 16.57 11.40 7.89
N PRO A 139 15.24 11.36 8.06
CA PRO A 139 14.41 12.57 8.11
C PRO A 139 14.66 13.48 9.31
N LYS A 140 15.26 12.96 10.38
CA LYS A 140 15.53 13.71 11.62
C LYS A 140 16.93 14.33 11.62
N HIS A 141 17.91 13.58 11.11
CA HIS A 141 19.34 13.94 11.23
C HIS A 141 20.04 14.13 9.88
N GLY A 142 19.40 13.73 8.79
CA GLY A 142 19.96 13.83 7.45
C GLY A 142 20.11 15.28 7.00
N LYS A 143 21.31 15.64 6.57
CA LYS A 143 21.57 16.96 5.98
C LYS A 143 20.88 17.03 4.61
N ILE A 144 20.12 18.11 4.39
CA ILE A 144 19.65 18.44 3.04
C ILE A 144 20.83 19.05 2.27
N PRO A 145 21.18 18.53 1.08
CA PRO A 145 22.27 19.08 0.28
C PRO A 145 22.04 20.54 -0.12
N THR A 146 23.12 21.23 -0.49
CA THR A 146 23.04 22.59 -1.04
C THR A 146 22.90 22.60 -2.56
N SER A 147 23.38 21.57 -3.26
CA SER A 147 23.42 21.49 -4.73
C SER A 147 22.55 20.36 -5.30
N THR A 148 22.02 20.57 -6.50
CA THR A 148 21.29 19.55 -7.28
C THR A 148 22.17 18.35 -7.60
N LYS A 149 23.45 18.57 -7.95
CA LYS A 149 24.40 17.47 -8.27
C LYS A 149 24.51 16.48 -7.10
N THR A 150 24.66 16.97 -5.87
CA THR A 150 24.74 16.12 -4.68
C THR A 150 23.39 15.47 -4.36
N ALA A 151 22.29 16.21 -4.49
CA ALA A 151 20.96 15.69 -4.22
C ALA A 151 20.53 14.53 -5.14
N LEU A 152 20.94 14.60 -6.41
CA LEU A 152 20.63 13.60 -7.43
C LEU A 152 21.63 12.45 -7.49
N ASN A 153 22.71 12.47 -6.70
CA ASN A 153 23.67 11.37 -6.72
C ASN A 153 23.00 10.11 -6.16
N GLY A 154 22.70 9.17 -7.06
CA GLY A 154 21.89 7.97 -6.80
C GLY A 154 22.68 6.77 -6.27
N THR A 155 24.01 6.84 -6.18
CA THR A 155 24.85 5.76 -5.63
C THR A 155 24.64 5.48 -4.15
N SER A 156 23.75 6.23 -3.49
CA SER A 156 23.44 6.06 -2.07
C SER A 156 22.02 5.58 -1.79
N LEU A 157 21.23 5.14 -2.79
CA LEU A 157 19.94 4.49 -2.49
C LEU A 157 20.25 3.17 -1.79
N ALA A 158 20.31 3.20 -0.46
CA ALA A 158 20.46 2.00 0.32
C ALA A 158 19.28 1.06 0.01
N THR A 159 19.56 -0.23 -0.07
CA THR A 159 18.54 -1.23 -0.34
C THR A 159 17.46 -1.12 0.73
N PRO A 160 16.17 -1.06 0.36
CA PRO A 160 15.15 -0.91 1.37
C PRO A 160 15.16 -2.10 2.32
N THR A 161 15.27 -1.83 3.63
CA THR A 161 14.89 -2.83 4.62
C THR A 161 13.39 -3.03 4.47
N PRO A 162 12.90 -4.24 4.13
CA PRO A 162 11.48 -4.50 4.03
C PRO A 162 10.79 -4.08 5.32
N LEU A 163 9.58 -3.54 5.23
CA LEU A 163 8.73 -3.39 6.40
C LEU A 163 8.70 -4.72 7.15
N LYS A 164 9.02 -4.71 8.43
CA LYS A 164 8.93 -5.90 9.29
C LYS A 164 7.52 -6.44 9.13
N LYS A 165 7.39 -7.64 8.54
CA LYS A 165 6.10 -8.32 8.44
C LYS A 165 5.55 -8.45 9.88
N PRO A 166 4.24 -8.26 10.10
CA PRO A 166 3.66 -8.53 11.41
C PRO A 166 4.05 -9.95 11.83
N ASN A 167 4.57 -10.06 13.05
CA ASN A 167 4.99 -11.32 13.63
C ASN A 167 3.69 -12.09 13.95
N TYR A 168 3.31 -13.03 13.09
CA TYR A 168 2.28 -14.01 13.44
C TYR A 168 2.99 -15.09 14.24
N GLN A 169 2.92 -14.97 15.58
CA GLN A 169 3.10 -16.12 16.48
C GLN A 169 1.78 -16.89 16.54
#